data_AF-B7R772-F1
#
_entry.id   AF-B7R772-F1
#
_cell.length_a   1.000
_cell.length_b   1.000
_cell.length_c   1.000
_cell.angle_alpha   90.00
_cell.angle_beta   90.00
_cell.angle_gamma   90.00
#
_symmetry.space_group_name_H-M   'P 1'
#
loop_
_entity.id
_entity.type
_entity.pdbx_description
1 polymer ?
#
loop_
_entity_poly.entity_id
_entity_poly.type
_entity_poly.pdbx_seq_one_letter_code
_entity_poly.pdbx_strand_id
1 'polypeptide(L)'
;MTIYDFEDYIDEIILDRGYDYYVGGNIIDLYNSGKNEYIFKIQGSDDYEVMVKLDDNGEILYSECNCPYDYGPICKHQVAAFYKLVEIFSSQNEASNVQKRAKEQQDIKEVLDNLSKEELIDIIMDLIGDDETLKNRIVLRYSKVDSKQELIRCRKLINSIVRKYKGRDGFISYNETYDFVSEMEDLLWKARDTEDIFLALDIAFLVLEEAIQAFEYADDSGGSIDLLVSDAIEVIGDIVFRSENLDINLKKEIFSRLLTLSESKIFDGWESYRIDILWLCADFVDIEELRDKLVSKIEYLVSNWSTENRYGKYITEKLLQILYVIKERYGSREEAEQFVQEHLEFDFFKEVFIQKCFREKEYEKVIELALKWEEQDRQYPGLVSKWKKMRYEAYKKLSLKEEQMKLAKELLFDGNFEYYRELKELITGDRAEFYNNLKQELKNYKGWHGKDIYLKVILEENDLDELMEFVKENPTRIEEYADKLKDKFKDEVIEVYKKYIKLAASSSSNRKDYQKVCGILKRYKKVAGEQSQKEIINELMRLYKKRPAFIDELSKIK
;
A
#
# COMPACT_ATOMS: atom_id res chain seq x y z
N MET A 1 -24.88 3.72 9.04
CA MET A 1 -24.62 4.94 8.26
C MET A 1 -25.59 4.94 7.08
N THR A 2 -26.23 6.06 6.79
CA THR A 2 -27.19 6.24 5.70
C THR A 2 -26.62 7.16 4.63
N ILE A 3 -27.27 7.22 3.47
CA ILE A 3 -26.91 8.22 2.44
C ILE A 3 -27.19 9.66 2.88
N TYR A 4 -27.91 9.90 3.98
CA TYR A 4 -28.27 11.25 4.44
C TYR A 4 -27.39 11.76 5.58
N ASP A 5 -26.61 10.90 6.22
CA ASP A 5 -25.77 11.24 7.39
C ASP A 5 -24.33 10.71 7.28
N PHE A 6 -23.92 10.17 6.12
CA PHE A 6 -22.56 9.64 5.92
C PHE A 6 -21.45 10.67 6.18
N GLU A 7 -21.74 11.97 6.01
CA GLU A 7 -20.84 13.07 6.29
C GLU A 7 -20.38 13.10 7.77
N ASP A 8 -21.18 12.55 8.69
CA ASP A 8 -20.84 12.51 10.12
C ASP A 8 -19.87 11.38 10.50
N TYR A 9 -19.66 10.41 9.59
CA TYR A 9 -18.93 9.16 9.87
C TYR A 9 -17.62 9.02 9.09
N ILE A 10 -17.34 9.92 8.15
CA ILE A 10 -16.19 9.85 7.24
C ILE A 10 -15.24 11.01 7.53
N ASP A 11 -13.93 10.75 7.43
CA ASP A 11 -12.90 11.77 7.58
C ASP A 11 -13.10 12.95 6.62
N GLU A 12 -12.99 14.18 7.14
CA GLU A 12 -13.27 15.43 6.42
C GLU A 12 -12.43 15.57 5.13
N ILE A 13 -11.18 15.07 5.12
CA ILE A 13 -10.31 15.13 3.94
C ILE A 13 -10.84 14.22 2.84
N ILE A 14 -11.35 13.04 3.19
CA ILE A 14 -11.93 12.09 2.23
C ILE A 14 -13.30 12.59 1.75
N LEU A 15 -14.09 13.20 2.63
CA LEU A 15 -15.34 13.86 2.27
C LEU A 15 -15.13 14.97 1.24
N ASP A 16 -14.21 15.89 1.49
CA ASP A 16 -13.89 17.00 0.57
C ASP A 16 -13.43 16.47 -0.79
N ARG A 17 -12.55 15.46 -0.80
CA ARG A 17 -12.08 14.83 -2.06
C ARG A 17 -13.20 14.13 -2.82
N GLY A 18 -14.09 13.42 -2.13
CA GLY A 18 -15.23 12.77 -2.78
C GLY A 18 -16.23 13.77 -3.31
N TYR A 19 -16.49 14.85 -2.57
CA TYR A 19 -17.32 15.96 -3.02
C TYR A 19 -16.73 16.62 -4.28
N ASP A 20 -15.42 16.84 -4.33
CA ASP A 20 -14.71 17.36 -5.51
C ASP A 20 -14.91 16.47 -6.75
N TYR A 21 -14.94 15.15 -6.58
CA TYR A 21 -15.22 14.21 -7.69
C TYR A 21 -16.66 14.28 -8.17
N TYR A 22 -17.61 14.36 -7.23
CA TYR A 22 -19.02 14.50 -7.53
C TYR A 22 -19.32 15.81 -8.28
N VAL A 23 -18.93 16.96 -7.73
CA VAL A 23 -19.14 18.28 -8.38
C VAL A 23 -18.26 18.50 -9.61
N GLY A 24 -17.15 17.77 -9.72
CA GLY A 24 -16.27 17.75 -10.88
C GLY A 24 -16.86 17.04 -12.09
N GLY A 25 -17.96 16.30 -11.93
CA GLY A 25 -18.58 15.52 -13.01
C GLY A 25 -17.81 14.25 -13.34
N ASN A 26 -17.03 13.72 -12.40
CA ASN A 26 -16.21 12.52 -12.61
C ASN A 26 -17.02 11.22 -12.58
N ILE A 27 -18.30 11.27 -12.22
CA ILE A 27 -19.22 10.12 -12.30
C ILE A 27 -19.71 10.03 -13.74
N ILE A 28 -19.04 9.21 -14.54
CA ILE A 28 -19.25 9.11 -15.98
C ILE A 28 -20.36 8.13 -16.34
N ASP A 29 -20.63 7.13 -15.50
CA ASP A 29 -21.76 6.22 -15.66
C ASP A 29 -22.39 5.81 -14.32
N LEU A 30 -23.64 5.37 -14.39
CA LEU A 30 -24.47 4.97 -13.25
C LEU A 30 -25.67 4.15 -13.73
N TYR A 31 -25.92 3.01 -13.09
CA TYR A 31 -27.17 2.27 -13.24
C TYR A 31 -27.58 1.57 -11.94
N ASN A 32 -28.85 1.16 -11.85
CA ASN A 32 -29.38 0.36 -10.75
C ASN A 32 -29.58 -1.08 -11.26
N SER A 33 -28.87 -2.05 -10.67
CA SER A 33 -28.94 -3.47 -11.04
C SER A 33 -30.19 -4.18 -10.49
N GLY A 34 -30.99 -3.48 -9.69
CA GLY A 34 -32.18 -3.97 -9.01
C GLY A 34 -31.97 -4.14 -7.50
N LYS A 35 -33.08 -4.26 -6.75
CA LYS A 35 -33.07 -4.48 -5.28
C LYS A 35 -32.21 -3.44 -4.51
N ASN A 36 -32.32 -2.16 -4.85
CA ASN A 36 -31.58 -1.05 -4.22
C ASN A 36 -30.04 -1.18 -4.30
N GLU A 37 -29.52 -1.79 -5.37
CA GLU A 37 -28.08 -1.82 -5.67
C GLU A 37 -27.76 -0.87 -6.82
N TYR A 38 -26.75 -0.04 -6.61
CA TYR A 38 -26.33 1.01 -7.52
C TYR A 38 -24.86 0.82 -7.86
N ILE A 39 -24.55 0.85 -9.15
CA ILE A 39 -23.19 0.72 -9.68
C ILE A 39 -22.82 2.03 -10.37
N PHE A 40 -21.68 2.60 -9.98
CA PHE A 40 -21.14 3.86 -10.49
C PHE A 40 -19.82 3.62 -11.20
N LYS A 41 -19.62 4.28 -12.32
CA LYS A 41 -18.32 4.37 -12.98
C LYS A 41 -17.74 5.77 -12.76
N ILE A 42 -16.59 5.85 -12.10
CA ILE A 42 -15.99 7.09 -11.63
C ILE A 42 -14.60 7.26 -12.23
N GLN A 43 -14.43 8.31 -13.03
CA GLN A 43 -13.19 8.66 -13.68
C GLN A 43 -12.18 9.24 -12.66
N GLY A 44 -11.03 8.60 -12.55
CA GLY A 44 -9.90 9.03 -11.72
C GLY A 44 -8.58 8.97 -12.47
N SER A 45 -7.57 8.36 -11.86
CA SER A 45 -6.35 7.92 -12.57
C SER A 45 -6.62 6.78 -13.56
N ASP A 46 -7.68 6.02 -13.29
CA ASP A 46 -8.33 5.04 -14.16
C ASP A 46 -9.85 5.16 -13.97
N ASP A 47 -10.63 4.40 -14.72
CA ASP A 47 -12.06 4.25 -14.52
C ASP A 47 -12.34 3.24 -13.40
N TYR A 48 -12.79 3.74 -12.24
CA TYR A 48 -13.11 2.90 -11.09
C TYR A 48 -14.60 2.58 -11.03
N GLU A 49 -14.93 1.34 -10.64
CA GLU A 49 -16.29 0.91 -10.37
C GLU A 49 -16.55 0.99 -8.86
N VAL A 50 -17.70 1.56 -8.49
CA VAL A 50 -18.20 1.60 -7.12
C VAL A 50 -19.55 0.92 -7.07
N MET A 51 -19.68 -0.06 -6.17
CA MET A 51 -20.95 -0.69 -5.84
C MET A 51 -21.47 -0.13 -4.51
N VAL A 52 -22.75 0.21 -4.46
CA VAL A 52 -23.42 0.64 -3.22
C VAL A 52 -24.76 -0.08 -3.09
N LYS A 53 -24.96 -0.77 -1.96
CA LYS A 53 -26.21 -1.43 -1.64
C LYS A 53 -26.94 -0.69 -0.53
N LEU A 54 -28.20 -0.35 -0.77
CA LEU A 54 -29.06 0.31 0.21
C LEU A 54 -30.17 -0.63 0.71
N ASP A 55 -30.62 -0.42 1.94
CA ASP A 55 -31.92 -0.92 2.39
C ASP A 55 -33.07 -0.01 1.88
N ASP A 56 -34.31 -0.32 2.28
CA ASP A 56 -35.49 0.48 1.88
C ASP A 56 -35.55 1.87 2.55
N ASN A 57 -34.76 2.11 3.59
CA ASN A 57 -34.72 3.38 4.34
C ASN A 57 -33.52 4.27 3.95
N GLY A 58 -32.64 3.80 3.06
CA GLY A 58 -31.42 4.50 2.65
C GLY A 58 -30.20 4.24 3.54
N GLU A 59 -30.24 3.22 4.40
CA GLU A 59 -29.08 2.69 5.09
C GLU A 59 -28.13 2.01 4.09
N ILE A 60 -26.84 2.33 4.18
CA ILE A 60 -25.80 1.74 3.34
C ILE A 60 -25.42 0.38 3.95
N LEU A 61 -25.89 -0.70 3.33
CA LEU A 61 -25.61 -2.08 3.77
C LEU A 61 -24.15 -2.47 3.48
N TYR A 62 -23.66 -2.11 2.30
CA TYR A 62 -22.24 -2.15 1.96
C TYR A 62 -21.93 -1.17 0.83
N SER A 63 -20.64 -0.83 0.73
CA SER A 63 -20.09 -0.14 -0.42
C SER A 63 -18.68 -0.63 -0.69
N GLU A 64 -18.39 -0.92 -1.95
CA GLU A 64 -17.09 -1.41 -2.40
C GLU A 64 -16.62 -0.62 -3.62
N CYS A 65 -15.30 -0.47 -3.76
CA CYS A 65 -14.70 0.19 -4.90
C CYS A 65 -13.45 -0.58 -5.33
N ASN A 66 -13.27 -0.78 -6.64
CA ASN A 66 -12.10 -1.47 -7.19
C ASN A 66 -10.82 -0.60 -7.24
N CYS A 67 -10.83 0.59 -6.61
CA CYS A 67 -9.66 1.46 -6.62
C CYS A 67 -8.60 0.98 -5.62
N PRO A 68 -7.29 1.22 -5.88
CA PRO A 68 -6.18 0.71 -5.06
C PRO A 68 -5.97 1.49 -3.75
N TYR A 69 -7.03 2.02 -3.14
CA TYR A 69 -6.96 2.83 -1.93
C TYR A 69 -6.99 1.92 -0.68
N ASP A 70 -5.96 1.98 0.15
CA ASP A 70 -5.82 1.15 1.38
C ASP A 70 -5.83 1.95 2.70
N TYR A 71 -5.84 3.29 2.64
CA TYR A 71 -5.69 4.16 3.82
C TYR A 71 -6.97 4.27 4.69
N GLY A 72 -8.00 3.47 4.41
CA GLY A 72 -9.23 3.44 5.19
C GLY A 72 -10.36 2.66 4.51
N PRO A 73 -11.47 2.43 5.21
CA PRO A 73 -12.56 1.57 4.73
C PRO A 73 -13.42 2.20 3.62
N ILE A 74 -13.32 3.53 3.43
CA ILE A 74 -14.10 4.26 2.42
C ILE A 74 -13.15 5.17 1.65
N CYS A 75 -13.14 5.03 0.33
CA CYS A 75 -12.36 5.88 -0.56
C CYS A 75 -13.16 7.09 -1.05
N LYS A 76 -12.48 8.06 -1.65
CA LYS A 76 -13.10 9.25 -2.26
C LYS A 76 -14.13 8.92 -3.37
N HIS A 77 -13.97 7.80 -4.09
CA HIS A 77 -14.92 7.40 -5.13
C HIS A 77 -16.26 6.94 -4.52
N GLN A 78 -16.22 6.19 -3.41
CA GLN A 78 -17.42 5.79 -2.68
C GLN A 78 -18.17 7.00 -2.13
N VAL A 79 -17.45 7.98 -1.57
CA VAL A 79 -18.07 9.24 -1.13
C VAL A 79 -18.74 9.98 -2.30
N ALA A 80 -18.10 10.05 -3.48
CA ALA A 80 -18.70 10.66 -4.66
C ALA A 80 -20.00 9.94 -5.07
N ALA A 81 -20.03 8.60 -4.99
CA ALA A 81 -21.24 7.82 -5.23
C ALA A 81 -22.35 8.14 -4.20
N PHE A 82 -22.01 8.33 -2.91
CA PHE A 82 -23.00 8.69 -1.88
C PHE A 82 -23.64 10.05 -2.15
N TYR A 83 -22.86 11.07 -2.50
CA TYR A 83 -23.41 12.37 -2.91
C TYR A 83 -24.36 12.26 -4.11
N LYS A 84 -23.99 11.42 -5.10
CA LYS A 84 -24.84 11.18 -6.27
C LYS A 84 -26.13 10.44 -5.89
N LEU A 85 -26.09 9.52 -4.94
CA LEU A 85 -27.29 8.88 -4.37
C LEU A 85 -28.21 9.90 -3.71
N VAL A 86 -27.68 10.82 -2.90
CA VAL A 86 -28.51 11.91 -2.32
C VAL A 86 -29.22 12.71 -3.41
N GLU A 87 -28.52 13.04 -4.50
CA GLU A 87 -29.11 13.75 -5.64
C GLU A 87 -30.24 12.95 -6.31
N ILE A 88 -30.02 11.66 -6.55
CA ILE A 88 -31.00 10.74 -7.17
C ILE A 88 -32.27 10.66 -6.33
N PHE A 89 -32.13 10.49 -5.01
CA PHE A 89 -33.27 10.39 -4.10
C PHE A 89 -33.97 11.73 -3.85
N SER A 90 -33.28 12.85 -4.11
CA SER A 90 -33.84 14.20 -3.98
C SER A 90 -34.44 14.77 -5.28
N SER A 91 -34.09 14.22 -6.44
CA SER A 91 -34.47 14.73 -7.77
C SER A 91 -35.22 13.67 -8.58
N GLN A 92 -36.50 13.92 -8.87
CA GLN A 92 -37.31 13.02 -9.71
C GLN A 92 -36.76 12.82 -11.13
N ASN A 93 -36.05 13.82 -11.67
CA ASN A 93 -35.42 13.72 -12.99
C ASN A 93 -34.21 12.77 -12.97
N GLU A 94 -33.37 12.85 -11.94
CA GLU A 94 -32.21 11.97 -11.79
C GLU A 94 -32.64 10.53 -11.48
N ALA A 95 -33.64 10.34 -10.61
CA ALA A 95 -34.27 9.04 -10.39
C ALA A 95 -34.79 8.40 -11.69
N SER A 96 -35.43 9.21 -12.55
CA SER A 96 -35.93 8.74 -13.85
C SER A 96 -34.80 8.37 -14.82
N ASN A 97 -33.69 9.12 -14.82
CA ASN A 97 -32.51 8.82 -15.66
C ASN A 97 -31.82 7.50 -15.23
N VAL A 98 -31.69 7.26 -13.93
CA VAL A 98 -31.14 6.00 -13.40
C VAL A 98 -32.06 4.82 -13.72
N GLN A 99 -33.37 4.98 -13.55
CA GLN A 99 -34.35 3.96 -13.96
C GLN A 99 -34.32 3.71 -15.47
N LYS A 100 -34.08 4.73 -16.29
CA LYS A 100 -33.92 4.58 -17.74
C LYS A 100 -32.67 3.76 -18.08
N ARG A 101 -31.52 4.03 -17.47
CA ARG A 101 -30.29 3.24 -17.68
C ARG A 101 -30.41 1.81 -17.15
N ALA A 102 -31.05 1.63 -16.00
CA ALA A 102 -31.40 0.30 -15.48
C ALA A 102 -32.31 -0.46 -16.44
N LYS A 103 -33.29 0.23 -17.04
CA LYS A 103 -34.14 -0.33 -18.08
C LYS A 103 -33.36 -0.66 -19.35
N GLU A 104 -32.42 0.17 -19.79
CA GLU A 104 -31.56 -0.15 -20.94
C GLU A 104 -30.71 -1.42 -20.70
N GLN A 105 -30.22 -1.62 -19.46
CA GLN A 105 -29.53 -2.86 -19.04
C GLN A 105 -30.49 -4.07 -18.96
N GLN A 106 -31.72 -3.86 -18.52
CA GLN A 106 -32.74 -4.91 -18.52
C GLN A 106 -33.19 -5.25 -19.94
N ASP A 107 -33.33 -4.26 -20.83
CA ASP A 107 -33.71 -4.42 -22.22
C ASP A 107 -32.65 -5.24 -22.97
N ILE A 108 -31.34 -5.00 -22.77
CA ILE A 108 -30.30 -5.83 -23.38
C ILE A 108 -30.32 -7.27 -22.84
N LYS A 109 -30.57 -7.44 -21.53
CA LYS A 109 -30.71 -8.77 -20.94
C LYS A 109 -31.92 -9.51 -21.50
N GLU A 110 -33.07 -8.85 -21.61
CA GLU A 110 -34.28 -9.42 -22.22
C GLU A 110 -34.06 -9.76 -23.70
N VAL A 111 -33.30 -8.95 -24.45
CA VAL A 111 -32.89 -9.28 -25.81
C VAL A 111 -32.07 -10.56 -25.83
N LEU A 112 -31.04 -10.67 -24.98
CA LEU A 112 -30.19 -11.87 -24.90
C LEU A 112 -30.97 -13.11 -24.43
N ASP A 113 -31.89 -12.98 -23.47
CA ASP A 113 -32.73 -14.06 -22.95
C ASP A 113 -33.72 -14.59 -24.00
N ASN A 114 -34.11 -13.77 -24.98
CA ASN A 114 -35.00 -14.16 -26.08
C ASN A 114 -34.25 -14.77 -27.28
N LEU A 115 -32.93 -14.71 -27.31
CA LEU A 115 -32.13 -15.37 -28.35
C LEU A 115 -32.09 -16.89 -28.12
N SER A 116 -32.06 -17.63 -29.21
CA SER A 116 -31.76 -19.05 -29.16
C SER A 116 -30.33 -19.28 -28.65
N LYS A 117 -30.08 -20.48 -28.14
CA LYS A 117 -28.73 -20.88 -27.71
C LYS A 117 -27.72 -20.75 -28.86
N GLU A 118 -28.13 -21.10 -30.08
CA GLU A 118 -27.32 -21.01 -31.28
C GLU A 118 -26.94 -19.55 -31.60
N GLU A 119 -27.89 -18.61 -31.52
CA GLU A 119 -27.62 -17.17 -31.72
C GLU A 119 -26.70 -16.60 -30.64
N LEU A 120 -26.86 -17.03 -29.37
CA LEU A 120 -25.95 -16.63 -28.29
C LEU A 120 -24.53 -17.17 -28.51
N ILE A 121 -24.40 -18.41 -29.01
CA ILE A 121 -23.10 -18.97 -29.37
C ILE A 121 -22.48 -18.17 -30.51
N ASP A 122 -23.25 -17.83 -31.55
CA ASP A 122 -22.76 -17.05 -32.69
C ASP A 122 -22.28 -15.66 -32.24
N ILE A 123 -23.02 -14.99 -31.35
CA ILE A 123 -22.57 -13.71 -30.75
C ILE A 123 -21.26 -13.88 -29.99
N ILE A 124 -21.13 -14.93 -29.17
CA ILE A 124 -19.89 -15.19 -28.43
C ILE A 124 -18.74 -15.49 -29.41
N MET A 125 -18.99 -16.26 -30.47
CA MET A 125 -17.99 -16.55 -31.50
C MET A 125 -17.54 -15.28 -32.23
N ASP A 126 -18.47 -14.37 -32.53
CA ASP A 126 -18.16 -13.07 -33.15
C ASP A 126 -17.37 -12.17 -32.19
N LEU A 127 -17.70 -12.16 -30.90
CA LEU A 127 -16.95 -11.41 -29.87
C LEU A 127 -15.55 -11.98 -29.63
N ILE A 128 -15.39 -13.30 -29.68
CA ILE A 128 -14.08 -13.94 -29.64
C ILE A 128 -13.26 -13.51 -30.85
N GLY A 129 -13.85 -13.50 -32.04
CA GLY A 129 -13.16 -13.13 -33.28
C GLY A 129 -11.81 -13.85 -33.42
N ASP A 130 -10.74 -13.06 -33.61
CA ASP A 130 -9.35 -13.53 -33.70
C ASP A 130 -8.59 -13.43 -32.35
N ASP A 131 -9.26 -13.10 -31.24
CA ASP A 131 -8.63 -13.02 -29.92
C ASP A 131 -8.35 -14.43 -29.35
N GLU A 132 -7.12 -14.91 -29.60
CA GLU A 132 -6.65 -16.20 -29.12
C GLU A 132 -6.65 -16.30 -27.58
N THR A 133 -6.40 -15.19 -26.89
CA THR A 133 -6.35 -15.15 -25.43
C THR A 133 -7.74 -15.32 -24.83
N LEU A 134 -8.74 -14.57 -25.33
CA LEU A 134 -10.13 -14.70 -24.91
C LEU A 134 -10.67 -16.11 -25.20
N LYS A 135 -10.35 -16.66 -26.37
CA LYS A 135 -10.68 -18.05 -26.72
C LYS A 135 -10.11 -19.05 -25.71
N ASN A 136 -8.80 -18.95 -25.40
CA ASN A 136 -8.14 -19.85 -24.46
C ASN A 136 -8.72 -19.71 -23.05
N ARG A 137 -9.08 -18.50 -22.63
CA ARG A 137 -9.68 -18.22 -21.33
C ARG A 137 -11.06 -18.87 -21.18
N ILE A 138 -11.94 -18.72 -22.19
CA ILE A 138 -13.26 -19.36 -22.20
C ILE A 138 -13.12 -20.89 -22.16
N VAL A 139 -12.21 -21.45 -22.98
CA VAL A 139 -11.96 -22.90 -23.00
C VAL A 139 -11.50 -23.38 -21.62
N LEU A 140 -10.54 -22.70 -20.98
CA LEU A 140 -10.02 -23.05 -19.67
C LEU A 140 -11.07 -22.96 -18.56
N ARG A 141 -12.00 -22.00 -18.64
CA ARG A 141 -13.02 -21.77 -17.61
C ARG A 141 -14.18 -22.76 -17.67
N TYR A 142 -14.63 -23.13 -18.87
CA TYR A 142 -15.90 -23.87 -19.03
C TYR A 142 -15.74 -25.32 -19.49
N SER A 143 -14.55 -25.74 -19.92
CA SER A 143 -14.35 -27.10 -20.41
C SER A 143 -13.92 -28.05 -19.30
N LYS A 144 -14.70 -29.10 -19.04
CA LYS A 144 -14.32 -30.16 -18.09
C LYS A 144 -13.41 -31.18 -18.76
N VAL A 145 -12.15 -31.25 -18.33
CA VAL A 145 -11.15 -32.22 -18.82
C VAL A 145 -10.35 -32.81 -17.66
N ASP A 146 -9.52 -33.81 -17.95
CA ASP A 146 -8.58 -34.36 -16.98
C ASP A 146 -7.44 -33.38 -16.64
N SER A 147 -6.76 -33.61 -15.51
CA SER A 147 -5.72 -32.73 -14.97
C SER A 147 -4.57 -32.46 -15.95
N LYS A 148 -4.19 -33.44 -16.80
CA LYS A 148 -3.11 -33.25 -17.78
C LYS A 148 -3.52 -32.30 -18.89
N GLN A 149 -4.73 -32.45 -19.40
CA GLN A 149 -5.27 -31.55 -20.41
C GLN A 149 -5.47 -30.14 -19.86
N GLU A 150 -5.82 -30.03 -18.58
CA GLU A 150 -5.99 -28.74 -17.92
C GLU A 150 -4.67 -27.96 -17.82
N LEU A 151 -3.57 -28.63 -17.44
CA LEU A 151 -2.24 -28.01 -17.44
C LEU A 151 -1.79 -27.56 -18.83
N ILE A 152 -2.09 -28.34 -19.87
CA ILE A 152 -1.80 -27.96 -21.26
C ILE A 152 -2.56 -26.67 -21.62
N ARG A 153 -3.81 -26.51 -21.15
CA ARG A 153 -4.60 -25.30 -21.40
C ARG A 153 -4.10 -24.10 -20.61
N CYS A 154 -3.71 -24.29 -19.35
CA CYS A 154 -3.08 -23.23 -18.56
C CYS A 154 -1.83 -22.70 -19.28
N ARG A 155 -0.96 -23.60 -19.73
CA ARG A 155 0.23 -23.24 -20.51
C ARG A 155 -0.13 -22.54 -21.82
N LYS A 156 -1.19 -22.95 -22.52
CA LYS A 156 -1.66 -22.26 -23.73
C LYS A 156 -2.14 -20.85 -23.43
N LEU A 157 -2.91 -20.67 -22.35
CA LEU A 157 -3.40 -19.35 -21.93
C LEU A 157 -2.24 -18.41 -21.60
N ILE A 158 -1.28 -18.86 -20.77
CA ILE A 158 -0.04 -18.14 -20.46
C ILE A 158 0.65 -17.70 -21.75
N ASN A 159 0.90 -18.63 -22.67
CA ASN A 159 1.57 -18.32 -23.94
C ASN A 159 0.80 -17.30 -24.79
N SER A 160 -0.54 -17.37 -24.83
CA SER A 160 -1.34 -16.37 -25.55
C SER A 160 -1.29 -14.99 -24.89
N ILE A 161 -1.31 -14.91 -23.56
CA ILE A 161 -1.15 -13.66 -22.81
C ILE A 161 0.22 -13.05 -23.11
N VAL A 162 1.30 -13.83 -22.95
CA VAL A 162 2.68 -13.39 -23.24
C VAL A 162 2.79 -12.87 -24.68
N ARG A 163 2.24 -13.59 -25.67
CA ARG A 163 2.27 -13.15 -27.08
C ARG A 163 1.47 -11.86 -27.31
N LYS A 164 0.29 -11.73 -26.68
CA LYS A 164 -0.57 -10.55 -26.78
C LYS A 164 0.18 -9.30 -26.33
N TYR A 165 0.81 -9.34 -25.16
CA TYR A 165 1.45 -8.17 -24.56
C TYR A 165 2.87 -7.90 -25.06
N LYS A 166 3.67 -8.93 -25.37
CA LYS A 166 4.99 -8.70 -25.99
C LYS A 166 4.89 -8.10 -27.40
N GLY A 167 3.77 -8.35 -28.08
CA GLY A 167 3.54 -7.87 -29.43
C GLY A 167 4.68 -8.20 -30.38
N ARG A 168 4.94 -7.30 -31.34
CA ARG A 168 6.05 -7.44 -32.30
C ARG A 168 7.39 -6.98 -31.74
N ASP A 169 7.36 -6.11 -30.74
CA ASP A 169 8.55 -5.50 -30.16
C ASP A 169 9.26 -6.45 -29.20
N GLY A 170 8.59 -7.54 -28.80
CA GLY A 170 9.16 -8.57 -27.94
C GLY A 170 9.32 -8.12 -26.49
N PHE A 171 8.68 -7.02 -26.10
CA PHE A 171 8.81 -6.36 -24.82
C PHE A 171 7.48 -5.77 -24.36
N ILE A 172 7.18 -5.88 -23.07
CA ILE A 172 5.95 -5.34 -22.45
C ILE A 172 6.28 -3.97 -21.83
N SER A 173 5.58 -2.93 -22.28
CA SER A 173 5.82 -1.57 -21.81
C SER A 173 5.22 -1.33 -20.41
N TYR A 174 5.75 -0.34 -19.68
CA TYR A 174 5.28 0.02 -18.33
C TYR A 174 3.75 0.17 -18.20
N ASN A 175 3.09 0.73 -19.22
CA ASN A 175 1.63 0.94 -19.19
C ASN A 175 0.83 -0.35 -19.43
N GLU A 176 1.45 -1.37 -20.03
CA GLU A 176 0.82 -2.65 -20.37
C GLU A 176 1.14 -3.75 -19.35
N THR A 177 2.17 -3.55 -18.51
CA THR A 177 2.58 -4.52 -17.48
C THR A 177 1.44 -4.84 -16.52
N TYR A 178 0.63 -3.85 -16.13
CA TYR A 178 -0.52 -4.08 -15.25
C TYR A 178 -1.56 -5.01 -15.87
N ASP A 179 -1.97 -4.75 -17.12
CA ASP A 179 -2.96 -5.56 -17.82
C ASP A 179 -2.43 -6.99 -18.06
N PHE A 180 -1.14 -7.12 -18.39
CA PHE A 180 -0.46 -8.41 -18.49
C PHE A 180 -0.57 -9.22 -17.18
N VAL A 181 -0.26 -8.60 -16.04
CA VAL A 181 -0.34 -9.23 -14.73
C VAL A 181 -1.78 -9.60 -14.37
N SER A 182 -2.72 -8.68 -14.58
CA SER A 182 -4.14 -8.91 -14.29
C SER A 182 -4.71 -10.11 -15.06
N GLU A 183 -4.29 -10.32 -16.32
CA GLU A 183 -4.70 -11.53 -17.06
C GLU A 183 -4.04 -12.82 -16.56
N MET A 184 -2.83 -12.75 -15.99
CA MET A 184 -2.17 -13.91 -15.38
C MET A 184 -2.80 -14.30 -14.05
N GLU A 185 -3.34 -13.33 -13.29
CA GLU A 185 -4.04 -13.60 -12.02
C GLU A 185 -5.23 -14.55 -12.18
N ASP A 186 -5.92 -14.57 -13.33
CA ASP A 186 -6.99 -15.54 -13.62
C ASP A 186 -6.54 -17.00 -13.43
N LEU A 187 -5.26 -17.30 -13.70
CA LEU A 187 -4.68 -18.64 -13.51
C LEU A 187 -4.39 -18.92 -12.03
N LEU A 188 -4.02 -17.90 -11.25
CA LEU A 188 -3.85 -18.01 -9.80
C LEU A 188 -5.19 -18.24 -9.11
N TRP A 189 -6.24 -17.53 -9.52
CA TRP A 189 -7.62 -17.79 -9.07
C TRP A 189 -8.03 -19.24 -9.37
N LYS A 190 -7.71 -19.73 -10.57
CA LYS A 190 -7.96 -21.12 -10.93
C LYS A 190 -7.18 -22.11 -10.06
N ALA A 191 -5.93 -21.81 -9.72
CA ALA A 191 -5.14 -22.63 -8.80
C ALA A 191 -5.77 -22.67 -7.39
N ARG A 192 -6.25 -21.52 -6.88
CA ARG A 192 -6.95 -21.44 -5.58
C ARG A 192 -8.23 -22.30 -5.60
N ASP A 193 -9.01 -22.26 -6.68
CA ASP A 193 -10.28 -22.98 -6.84
C ASP A 193 -10.15 -24.47 -7.20
N THR A 194 -8.93 -24.96 -7.47
CA THR A 194 -8.70 -26.35 -7.85
C THR A 194 -8.59 -27.24 -6.61
N GLU A 195 -9.49 -28.23 -6.46
CA GLU A 195 -9.48 -29.18 -5.34
C GLU A 195 -8.30 -30.17 -5.37
N ASP A 196 -7.87 -30.59 -6.56
CA ASP A 196 -6.69 -31.45 -6.73
C ASP A 196 -5.44 -30.64 -6.41
N ILE A 197 -4.86 -30.89 -5.24
CA ILE A 197 -3.70 -30.17 -4.69
C ILE A 197 -2.50 -30.21 -5.63
N PHE A 198 -2.26 -31.32 -6.33
CA PHE A 198 -1.12 -31.42 -7.23
C PHE A 198 -1.35 -30.62 -8.51
N LEU A 199 -2.58 -30.65 -9.04
CA LEU A 199 -2.94 -29.81 -10.17
C LEU A 199 -2.87 -28.32 -9.79
N ALA A 200 -3.37 -27.95 -8.60
CA ALA A 200 -3.31 -26.58 -8.10
C ALA A 200 -1.86 -26.08 -7.99
N LEU A 201 -0.96 -26.88 -7.42
CA LEU A 201 0.47 -26.58 -7.36
C LEU A 201 1.08 -26.43 -8.75
N ASP A 202 0.79 -27.38 -9.65
CA ASP A 202 1.33 -27.36 -11.01
C ASP A 202 0.86 -26.10 -11.78
N ILE A 203 -0.38 -25.62 -11.56
CA ILE A 203 -0.86 -24.36 -12.16
C ILE A 203 -0.12 -23.16 -11.55
N ALA A 204 -0.01 -23.08 -10.21
CA ALA A 204 0.67 -21.98 -9.54
C ALA A 204 2.16 -21.90 -9.93
N PHE A 205 2.83 -23.05 -10.07
CA PHE A 205 4.22 -23.13 -10.52
C PHE A 205 4.39 -22.60 -11.94
N LEU A 206 3.45 -22.91 -12.86
CA LEU A 206 3.49 -22.38 -14.22
C LEU A 206 3.41 -20.85 -14.24
N VAL A 207 2.56 -20.26 -13.39
CA VAL A 207 2.45 -18.80 -13.30
C VAL A 207 3.71 -18.20 -12.70
N LEU A 208 4.22 -18.76 -11.60
CA LEU A 208 5.46 -18.31 -10.96
C LEU A 208 6.66 -18.35 -11.94
N GLU A 209 6.80 -19.46 -12.66
CA GLU A 209 7.85 -19.64 -13.67
C GLU A 209 7.79 -18.56 -14.76
N GLU A 210 6.59 -18.25 -15.27
CA GLU A 210 6.43 -17.21 -16.29
C GLU A 210 6.64 -15.80 -15.70
N ALA A 211 6.12 -15.53 -14.50
CA ALA A 211 6.26 -14.23 -13.83
C ALA A 211 7.74 -13.89 -13.60
N ILE A 212 8.55 -14.83 -13.13
CA ILE A 212 10.00 -14.62 -12.98
C ILE A 212 10.68 -14.39 -14.33
N GLN A 213 10.28 -15.13 -15.38
CA GLN A 213 10.82 -14.90 -16.73
C GLN A 213 10.42 -13.53 -17.30
N ALA A 214 9.27 -12.98 -16.89
CA ALA A 214 8.77 -11.71 -17.40
C ALA A 214 9.68 -10.53 -17.07
N PHE A 215 10.49 -10.59 -16.00
CA PHE A 215 11.50 -9.56 -15.71
C PHE A 215 12.50 -9.34 -16.87
N GLU A 216 12.74 -10.34 -17.71
CA GLU A 216 13.66 -10.23 -18.85
C GLU A 216 13.02 -9.53 -20.07
N TYR A 217 11.70 -9.40 -20.10
CA TYR A 217 10.99 -8.89 -21.27
C TYR A 217 9.87 -7.88 -20.94
N ALA A 218 9.84 -7.34 -19.73
CA ALA A 218 8.83 -6.37 -19.31
C ALA A 218 9.44 -5.27 -18.44
N ASP A 219 8.87 -4.07 -18.53
CA ASP A 219 9.23 -2.95 -17.64
C ASP A 219 8.47 -3.06 -16.32
N ASP A 220 9.14 -3.61 -15.30
CA ASP A 220 8.60 -3.71 -13.94
C ASP A 220 8.97 -2.54 -13.03
N SER A 221 9.24 -1.36 -13.58
CA SER A 221 9.51 -0.16 -12.75
C SER A 221 8.34 0.18 -11.81
N GLY A 222 7.14 -0.35 -12.09
CA GLY A 222 5.94 -0.25 -11.26
C GLY A 222 5.77 -1.33 -10.20
N GLY A 223 6.56 -2.41 -10.25
CA GLY A 223 6.50 -3.55 -9.31
C GLY A 223 5.32 -4.51 -9.52
N SER A 224 4.63 -4.47 -10.66
CA SER A 224 3.49 -5.35 -10.95
C SER A 224 3.91 -6.82 -11.10
N ILE A 225 5.08 -7.10 -11.68
CA ILE A 225 5.59 -8.47 -11.83
C ILE A 225 6.11 -8.99 -10.49
N ASP A 226 6.82 -8.17 -9.71
CA ASP A 226 7.19 -8.51 -8.32
C ASP A 226 5.96 -8.89 -7.47
N LEU A 227 4.84 -8.17 -7.63
CA LEU A 227 3.56 -8.52 -7.02
C LEU A 227 3.03 -9.86 -7.54
N LEU A 228 3.01 -10.10 -8.85
CA LEU A 228 2.55 -11.39 -9.40
C LEU A 228 3.37 -12.58 -8.90
N VAL A 229 4.69 -12.42 -8.77
CA VAL A 229 5.58 -13.45 -8.19
C VAL A 229 5.20 -13.71 -6.73
N SER A 230 5.01 -12.64 -5.96
CA SER A 230 4.61 -12.71 -4.55
C SER A 230 3.25 -13.40 -4.39
N ASP A 231 2.26 -13.05 -5.22
CA ASP A 231 0.93 -13.65 -5.23
C ASP A 231 0.97 -15.13 -5.61
N ALA A 232 1.81 -15.52 -6.58
CA ALA A 232 1.99 -16.91 -6.94
C ALA A 232 2.59 -17.73 -5.78
N ILE A 233 3.57 -17.17 -5.06
CA ILE A 233 4.16 -17.79 -3.87
C ILE A 233 3.13 -17.89 -2.74
N GLU A 234 2.31 -16.85 -2.52
CA GLU A 234 1.22 -16.86 -1.55
C GLU A 234 0.21 -17.97 -1.88
N VAL A 235 -0.20 -18.10 -3.14
CA VAL A 235 -1.10 -19.19 -3.58
C VAL A 235 -0.50 -20.56 -3.31
N ILE A 236 0.79 -20.74 -3.56
CA ILE A 236 1.50 -21.99 -3.22
C ILE A 236 1.43 -22.21 -1.70
N GLY A 237 1.66 -21.18 -0.90
CA GLY A 237 1.51 -21.20 0.56
C GLY A 237 0.11 -21.60 1.02
N ASP A 238 -0.94 -21.03 0.42
CA ASP A 238 -2.34 -21.39 0.70
C ASP A 238 -2.61 -22.86 0.36
N ILE A 239 -2.08 -23.35 -0.76
CA ILE A 239 -2.19 -24.76 -1.12
C ILE A 239 -1.48 -25.66 -0.10
N VAL A 240 -0.27 -25.28 0.34
CA VAL A 240 0.49 -25.98 1.38
C VAL A 240 -0.27 -25.98 2.70
N PHE A 241 -0.81 -24.84 3.13
CA PHE A 241 -1.57 -24.73 4.37
C PHE A 241 -2.82 -25.64 4.36
N ARG A 242 -3.58 -25.64 3.26
CA ARG A 242 -4.73 -26.55 3.08
C ARG A 242 -4.34 -28.03 3.11
N SER A 243 -3.07 -28.36 2.86
CA SER A 243 -2.55 -29.72 2.86
C SER A 243 -2.14 -30.26 4.24
N GLU A 244 -2.32 -29.46 5.32
CA GLU A 244 -1.91 -29.82 6.69
C GLU A 244 -2.47 -31.17 7.16
N ASN A 245 -3.69 -31.53 6.76
CA ASN A 245 -4.37 -32.75 7.21
C ASN A 245 -4.22 -33.94 6.23
N LEU A 246 -3.41 -33.82 5.18
CA LEU A 246 -3.16 -34.93 4.25
C LEU A 246 -2.31 -36.03 4.89
N ASP A 247 -2.37 -37.23 4.30
CA ASP A 247 -1.49 -38.31 4.71
C ASP A 247 -0.02 -38.01 4.42
N ILE A 248 0.85 -38.70 5.15
CA ILE A 248 2.28 -38.42 5.16
C ILE A 248 2.93 -38.59 3.77
N ASN A 249 2.42 -39.48 2.91
CA ASN A 249 3.01 -39.68 1.57
C ASN A 249 2.67 -38.51 0.65
N LEU A 250 1.46 -37.98 0.73
CA LEU A 250 1.07 -36.77 0.00
C LEU A 250 1.88 -35.55 0.45
N LYS A 251 2.07 -35.37 1.77
CA LYS A 251 2.95 -34.32 2.29
C LYS A 251 4.39 -34.43 1.77
N LYS A 252 4.95 -35.65 1.73
CA LYS A 252 6.29 -35.90 1.17
C LYS A 252 6.37 -35.54 -0.31
N GLU A 253 5.33 -35.83 -1.09
CA GLU A 253 5.27 -35.47 -2.51
C GLU A 253 5.22 -33.94 -2.70
N ILE A 254 4.40 -33.22 -1.92
CA ILE A 254 4.33 -31.75 -1.96
C ILE A 254 5.69 -31.15 -1.62
N PHE A 255 6.30 -31.58 -0.51
CA PHE A 255 7.64 -31.15 -0.14
C PHE A 255 8.67 -31.41 -1.25
N SER A 256 8.64 -32.59 -1.87
CA SER A 256 9.58 -32.93 -2.94
C SER A 256 9.42 -32.01 -4.16
N ARG A 257 8.18 -31.63 -4.50
CA ARG A 257 7.90 -30.69 -5.58
C ARG A 257 8.39 -29.28 -5.28
N LEU A 258 8.14 -28.76 -4.08
CA LEU A 258 8.65 -27.46 -3.64
C LEU A 258 10.18 -27.44 -3.62
N LEU A 259 10.80 -28.49 -3.09
CA LEU A 259 12.25 -28.61 -3.05
C LEU A 259 12.83 -28.65 -4.47
N THR A 260 12.22 -29.40 -5.38
CA THR A 260 12.63 -29.45 -6.80
C THR A 260 12.46 -28.10 -7.48
N LEU A 261 11.36 -27.38 -7.22
CA LEU A 261 11.15 -26.03 -7.73
C LEU A 261 12.27 -25.10 -7.25
N SER A 262 12.63 -25.14 -5.96
CA SER A 262 13.73 -24.31 -5.41
C SER A 262 15.09 -24.54 -6.08
N GLU A 263 15.28 -25.69 -6.72
CA GLU A 263 16.50 -26.05 -7.47
C GLU A 263 16.50 -25.55 -8.92
N SER A 264 15.38 -24.99 -9.37
CA SER A 264 15.26 -24.44 -10.71
C SER A 264 16.18 -23.24 -10.91
N LYS A 265 16.71 -23.14 -12.13
CA LYS A 265 17.56 -22.03 -12.58
C LYS A 265 16.78 -20.74 -12.82
N ILE A 266 15.45 -20.79 -12.84
CA ILE A 266 14.61 -19.59 -12.96
C ILE A 266 14.92 -18.59 -11.84
N PHE A 267 15.35 -19.08 -10.67
CA PHE A 267 15.66 -18.26 -9.51
C PHE A 267 17.10 -17.72 -9.50
N ASP A 268 17.93 -17.99 -10.52
CA ASP A 268 19.29 -17.47 -10.57
C ASP A 268 19.24 -15.95 -10.75
N GLY A 269 19.75 -15.20 -9.77
CA GLY A 269 19.58 -13.74 -9.70
C GLY A 269 18.32 -13.28 -8.94
N TRP A 270 17.49 -14.23 -8.50
CA TRP A 270 16.25 -14.01 -7.74
C TRP A 270 16.21 -14.88 -6.48
N GLU A 271 17.32 -14.89 -5.73
CA GLU A 271 17.51 -15.79 -4.59
C GLU A 271 16.51 -15.56 -3.45
N SER A 272 15.93 -14.36 -3.33
CA SER A 272 14.86 -14.08 -2.37
C SER A 272 13.66 -15.01 -2.60
N TYR A 273 13.17 -15.11 -3.84
CA TYR A 273 12.02 -15.97 -4.16
C TYR A 273 12.37 -17.46 -3.98
N ARG A 274 13.63 -17.86 -4.25
CA ARG A 274 14.09 -19.23 -3.93
C ARG A 274 13.98 -19.51 -2.43
N ILE A 275 14.38 -18.56 -1.59
CA ILE A 275 14.29 -18.67 -0.14
C ILE A 275 12.83 -18.73 0.31
N ASP A 276 11.92 -17.99 -0.33
CA ASP A 276 10.49 -18.05 -0.01
C ASP A 276 9.91 -19.45 -0.27
N ILE A 277 10.30 -20.11 -1.38
CA ILE A 277 9.94 -21.53 -1.60
C ILE A 277 10.52 -22.46 -0.52
N LEU A 278 11.77 -22.21 -0.07
CA LEU A 278 12.37 -22.99 1.02
C LEU A 278 11.68 -22.76 2.37
N TRP A 279 11.11 -21.57 2.61
CA TRP A 279 10.25 -21.30 3.76
C TRP A 279 8.97 -22.14 3.70
N LEU A 280 8.35 -22.28 2.53
CA LEU A 280 7.18 -23.16 2.38
C LEU A 280 7.52 -24.63 2.67
N CYS A 281 8.74 -25.07 2.33
CA CYS A 281 9.21 -26.40 2.73
C CYS A 281 9.30 -26.56 4.27
N ALA A 282 9.47 -25.48 5.02
CA ALA A 282 9.60 -25.52 6.48
C ALA A 282 8.29 -25.92 7.18
N ASP A 283 7.14 -25.86 6.50
CA ASP A 283 5.85 -26.31 7.05
C ASP A 283 5.76 -27.83 7.23
N PHE A 284 6.66 -28.59 6.59
CA PHE A 284 6.69 -30.06 6.65
C PHE A 284 7.78 -30.62 7.58
N VAL A 285 8.43 -29.77 8.38
CA VAL A 285 9.57 -30.18 9.23
C VAL A 285 9.16 -30.88 10.54
N ASP A 286 7.85 -31.08 10.74
CA ASP A 286 7.32 -32.03 11.72
C ASP A 286 7.72 -33.47 11.37
N ILE A 287 7.86 -33.77 10.07
CA ILE A 287 8.35 -35.05 9.56
C ILE A 287 9.88 -35.03 9.57
N GLU A 288 10.51 -35.81 10.45
CA GLU A 288 11.96 -35.86 10.66
C GLU A 288 12.76 -36.07 9.35
N GLU A 289 12.34 -37.01 8.50
CA GLU A 289 12.99 -37.25 7.20
C GLU A 289 13.01 -35.99 6.30
N LEU A 290 11.93 -35.20 6.32
CA LEU A 290 11.83 -33.99 5.49
C LEU A 290 12.61 -32.83 6.11
N ARG A 291 12.58 -32.72 7.44
CA ARG A 291 13.41 -31.79 8.20
C ARG A 291 14.89 -31.96 7.88
N ASP A 292 15.40 -33.19 7.93
CA ASP A 292 16.83 -33.47 7.68
C ASP A 292 17.23 -33.13 6.24
N LYS A 293 16.34 -33.39 5.27
CA LYS A 293 16.54 -33.00 3.86
C LYS A 293 16.61 -31.48 3.70
N LEU A 294 15.68 -30.74 4.33
CA LEU A 294 15.65 -29.29 4.26
C LEU A 294 16.88 -28.67 4.93
N VAL A 295 17.25 -29.13 6.13
CA VAL A 295 18.45 -28.68 6.85
C VAL A 295 19.69 -28.89 5.99
N SER A 296 19.89 -30.10 5.46
CA SER A 296 21.04 -30.42 4.59
C SER A 296 21.09 -29.52 3.36
N LYS A 297 19.92 -29.22 2.76
CA LYS A 297 19.83 -28.34 1.59
C LYS A 297 20.25 -26.91 1.94
N ILE A 298 19.74 -26.38 3.05
CA ILE A 298 20.03 -25.01 3.48
C ILE A 298 21.50 -24.86 3.86
N GLU A 299 22.07 -25.81 4.61
CA GLU A 299 23.48 -25.82 4.96
C GLU A 299 24.38 -25.84 3.72
N TYR A 300 24.03 -26.66 2.71
CA TYR A 300 24.71 -26.65 1.42
C TYR A 300 24.64 -25.27 0.74
N LEU A 301 23.46 -24.64 0.70
CA LEU A 301 23.31 -23.30 0.10
C LEU A 301 24.13 -22.25 0.86
N VAL A 302 24.06 -22.24 2.19
CA VAL A 302 24.85 -21.33 3.04
C VAL A 302 26.34 -21.46 2.75
N SER A 303 26.85 -22.68 2.58
CA SER A 303 28.27 -22.92 2.28
C SER A 303 28.73 -22.40 0.91
N ASN A 304 27.80 -22.15 -0.01
CA ASN A 304 28.08 -21.65 -1.36
C ASN A 304 28.01 -20.12 -1.48
N TRP A 305 27.50 -19.42 -0.46
CA TRP A 305 27.37 -17.96 -0.48
C TRP A 305 28.54 -17.28 0.22
N SER A 306 29.11 -16.26 -0.43
CA SER A 306 30.11 -15.39 0.18
C SER A 306 29.46 -14.35 1.09
N THR A 307 29.93 -14.25 2.33
CA THR A 307 29.51 -13.24 3.30
C THR A 307 30.32 -11.94 3.20
N GLU A 308 31.25 -11.84 2.25
CA GLU A 308 32.10 -10.64 2.06
C GLU A 308 31.35 -9.48 1.40
N ASN A 309 30.34 -9.79 0.58
CA ASN A 309 29.51 -8.79 -0.07
C ASN A 309 28.13 -8.70 0.59
N ARG A 310 27.47 -7.55 0.46
CA ARG A 310 26.19 -7.27 1.12
C ARG A 310 25.09 -8.25 0.70
N TYR A 311 25.02 -8.59 -0.59
CA TYR A 311 23.98 -9.46 -1.12
C TYR A 311 24.12 -10.87 -0.57
N GLY A 312 25.31 -11.46 -0.66
CA GLY A 312 25.57 -12.79 -0.11
C GLY A 312 25.40 -12.84 1.41
N LYS A 313 25.81 -11.80 2.15
CA LYS A 313 25.52 -11.70 3.59
C LYS A 313 24.01 -11.74 3.88
N TYR A 314 23.21 -10.99 3.12
CA TYR A 314 21.75 -10.99 3.24
C TYR A 314 21.14 -12.36 2.95
N ILE A 315 21.55 -13.02 1.87
CA ILE A 315 21.07 -14.35 1.50
C ILE A 315 21.45 -15.40 2.56
N THR A 316 22.70 -15.38 3.04
CA THR A 316 23.15 -16.27 4.12
C THR A 316 22.33 -16.06 5.39
N GLU A 317 22.09 -14.81 5.80
CA GLU A 317 21.27 -14.50 6.98
C GLU A 317 19.84 -15.09 6.83
N LYS A 318 19.21 -14.90 5.67
CA LYS A 318 17.85 -15.41 5.40
C LYS A 318 17.77 -16.93 5.43
N LEU A 319 18.78 -17.63 4.92
CA LEU A 319 18.88 -19.09 5.00
C LEU A 319 19.08 -19.57 6.45
N LEU A 320 19.94 -18.91 7.22
CA LEU A 320 20.17 -19.23 8.63
C LEU A 320 18.91 -19.00 9.48
N GLN A 321 18.05 -18.03 9.12
CA GLN A 321 16.76 -17.82 9.79
C GLN A 321 15.87 -19.07 9.71
N ILE A 322 15.84 -19.77 8.56
CA ILE A 322 15.08 -21.03 8.43
C ILE A 322 15.65 -22.08 9.38
N LEU A 323 16.98 -22.26 9.40
CA LEU A 323 17.63 -23.21 10.32
C LEU A 323 17.35 -22.88 11.78
N TYR A 324 17.36 -21.59 12.15
CA TYR A 324 17.02 -21.16 13.49
C TYR A 324 15.60 -21.54 13.88
N VAL A 325 14.60 -21.28 13.02
CA VAL A 325 13.20 -21.65 13.30
C VAL A 325 13.05 -23.17 13.46
N ILE A 326 13.73 -23.96 12.64
CA ILE A 326 13.74 -25.42 12.78
C ILE A 326 14.34 -25.84 14.14
N LYS A 327 15.49 -25.28 14.52
CA LYS A 327 16.15 -25.57 15.80
C LYS A 327 15.32 -25.10 17.01
N GLU A 328 14.69 -23.95 16.92
CA GLU A 328 13.82 -23.42 17.98
C GLU A 328 12.59 -24.31 18.20
N ARG A 329 12.02 -24.89 17.13
CA ARG A 329 10.81 -25.71 17.21
C ARG A 329 11.09 -27.19 17.56
N TYR A 330 12.17 -27.77 17.04
CA TYR A 330 12.44 -29.21 17.13
C TYR A 330 13.77 -29.57 17.80
N GLY A 331 14.65 -28.60 18.05
CA GLY A 331 15.89 -28.80 18.79
C GLY A 331 15.72 -28.60 20.29
N SER A 332 16.81 -28.79 21.02
CA SER A 332 16.90 -28.37 22.42
C SER A 332 17.04 -26.85 22.55
N ARG A 333 16.64 -26.30 23.70
CA ARG A 333 16.80 -24.87 23.99
C ARG A 333 18.28 -24.47 23.90
N GLU A 334 19.17 -25.32 24.42
CA GLU A 334 20.60 -25.10 24.39
C GLU A 334 21.16 -25.04 22.96
N GLU A 335 20.70 -25.90 22.06
CA GLU A 335 21.11 -25.88 20.65
C GLU A 335 20.65 -24.61 19.93
N ALA A 336 19.41 -24.19 20.13
CA ALA A 336 18.90 -22.95 19.54
C ALA A 336 19.67 -21.73 20.08
N GLU A 337 19.95 -21.69 21.38
CA GLU A 337 20.71 -20.61 22.01
C GLU A 337 22.18 -20.59 21.56
N GLN A 338 22.82 -21.75 21.41
CA GLN A 338 24.16 -21.85 20.87
C GLN A 338 24.20 -21.37 19.41
N PHE A 339 23.21 -21.77 18.60
CA PHE A 339 23.12 -21.33 17.21
C PHE A 339 23.02 -19.81 17.08
N VAL A 340 22.22 -19.15 17.92
CA VAL A 340 22.14 -17.68 17.94
C VAL A 340 23.48 -17.06 18.31
N GLN A 341 24.19 -17.61 19.31
CA GLN A 341 25.49 -17.09 19.74
C GLN A 341 26.58 -17.21 18.67
N GLU A 342 26.54 -18.29 17.88
CA GLU A 342 27.49 -18.54 16.80
C GLU A 342 27.31 -17.59 15.60
N HIS A 343 26.15 -16.93 15.48
CA HIS A 343 25.78 -16.13 14.30
C HIS A 343 25.49 -14.64 14.62
N LEU A 344 26.05 -14.09 15.71
CA LEU A 344 25.83 -12.69 16.14
C LEU A 344 26.42 -11.62 15.19
N GLU A 345 27.12 -12.01 14.13
CA GLU A 345 27.56 -11.12 13.04
C GLU A 345 26.40 -10.64 12.15
N PHE A 346 25.26 -11.31 12.23
CA PHE A 346 24.03 -11.00 11.50
C PHE A 346 23.04 -10.26 12.40
N ASP A 347 22.34 -9.29 11.83
CA ASP A 347 21.52 -8.36 12.60
C ASP A 347 20.28 -9.06 13.18
N PHE A 348 19.70 -10.00 12.44
CA PHE A 348 18.60 -10.84 12.93
C PHE A 348 18.97 -11.55 14.24
N PHE A 349 20.15 -12.19 14.32
CA PHE A 349 20.53 -12.96 15.51
C PHE A 349 20.91 -12.07 16.69
N LYS A 350 21.47 -10.87 16.44
CA LYS A 350 21.62 -9.83 17.49
C LYS A 350 20.28 -9.49 18.15
N GLU A 351 19.22 -9.33 17.34
CA GLU A 351 17.88 -9.03 17.85
C GLU A 351 17.29 -10.18 18.66
N VAL A 352 17.38 -11.41 18.13
CA VAL A 352 16.93 -12.62 18.84
C VAL A 352 17.62 -12.73 20.20
N PHE A 353 18.93 -12.46 20.24
CA PHE A 353 19.71 -12.48 21.48
C PHE A 353 19.30 -11.38 22.47
N ILE A 354 19.08 -10.15 22.01
CA ILE A 354 18.56 -9.07 22.88
C ILE A 354 17.17 -9.42 23.41
N GLN A 355 16.28 -9.94 22.57
CA GLN A 355 14.94 -10.35 23.00
C GLN A 355 15.00 -11.45 24.06
N LYS A 356 15.94 -12.39 23.94
CA LYS A 356 16.22 -13.38 24.99
C LYS A 356 16.62 -12.69 26.29
N CYS A 357 17.60 -11.78 26.28
CA CYS A 357 18.02 -11.04 27.47
C CYS A 357 16.85 -10.26 28.09
N PHE A 358 15.94 -9.69 27.29
CA PHE A 358 14.71 -9.08 27.80
C PHE A 358 13.79 -10.08 28.52
N ARG A 359 13.57 -11.27 27.95
CA ARG A 359 12.76 -12.33 28.57
C ARG A 359 13.37 -12.82 29.90
N GLU A 360 14.69 -12.89 29.96
CA GLU A 360 15.45 -13.29 31.14
C GLU A 360 15.67 -12.15 32.15
N LYS A 361 15.20 -10.94 31.82
CA LYS A 361 15.34 -9.72 32.62
C LYS A 361 16.81 -9.30 32.85
N GLU A 362 17.70 -9.69 31.94
CA GLU A 362 19.11 -9.30 31.90
C GLU A 362 19.27 -7.90 31.25
N TYR A 363 18.61 -6.89 31.80
CA TYR A 363 18.52 -5.57 31.16
C TYR A 363 19.87 -4.83 31.09
N GLU A 364 20.73 -5.01 32.10
CA GLU A 364 22.09 -4.46 32.11
C GLU A 364 22.91 -4.99 30.92
N LYS A 365 22.75 -6.27 30.60
CA LYS A 365 23.42 -6.91 29.47
C LYS A 365 22.85 -6.41 28.14
N VAL A 366 21.54 -6.16 28.05
CA VAL A 366 20.95 -5.51 26.87
C VAL A 366 21.61 -4.15 26.63
N ILE A 367 21.82 -3.35 27.67
CA ILE A 367 22.47 -2.04 27.57
C ILE A 367 23.91 -2.19 27.06
N GLU A 368 24.69 -3.12 27.62
CA GLU A 368 26.06 -3.39 27.20
C GLU A 368 26.13 -3.78 25.71
N LEU A 369 25.30 -4.73 25.29
CA LEU A 369 25.27 -5.23 23.92
C LEU A 369 24.80 -4.17 22.93
N ALA A 370 23.75 -3.43 23.25
CA ALA A 370 23.25 -2.35 22.41
C ALA A 370 24.33 -1.27 22.20
N LEU A 371 25.03 -0.84 23.26
CA LEU A 371 26.15 0.10 23.13
C LEU A 371 27.28 -0.43 22.23
N LYS A 372 27.63 -1.71 22.41
CA LYS A 372 28.65 -2.37 21.59
C LYS A 372 28.26 -2.36 20.10
N TRP A 373 27.01 -2.72 19.79
CA TRP A 373 26.54 -2.82 18.41
C TRP A 373 26.21 -1.47 17.78
N GLU A 374 25.81 -0.46 18.56
CA GLU A 374 25.74 0.94 18.09
C GLU A 374 27.08 1.44 17.56
N GLU A 375 28.19 1.09 18.23
CA GLU A 375 29.53 1.47 17.77
C GLU A 375 29.96 0.65 16.54
N GLN A 376 29.71 -0.66 16.56
CA GLN A 376 30.05 -1.56 15.45
C GLN A 376 29.30 -1.19 14.17
N ASP A 377 28.03 -0.85 14.28
CA ASP A 377 27.12 -0.60 13.16
C ASP A 377 26.98 0.90 12.84
N ARG A 378 27.90 1.75 13.33
CA ARG A 378 27.85 3.23 13.20
C ARG A 378 27.57 3.73 11.78
N GLN A 379 28.00 2.98 10.76
CA GLN A 379 27.79 3.31 9.35
C GLN A 379 26.35 3.06 8.84
N TYR A 380 25.50 2.40 9.63
CA TYR A 380 24.13 2.05 9.31
C TYR A 380 23.16 2.74 10.27
N PRO A 381 22.72 3.98 9.99
CA PRO A 381 21.88 4.77 10.89
C PRO A 381 20.60 4.04 11.34
N GLY A 382 20.00 3.23 10.46
CA GLY A 382 18.82 2.42 10.79
C GLY A 382 19.09 1.38 11.88
N LEU A 383 20.23 0.68 11.82
CA LEU A 383 20.63 -0.29 12.84
C LEU A 383 20.99 0.40 14.16
N VAL A 384 21.75 1.49 14.09
CA VAL A 384 22.09 2.30 15.28
C VAL A 384 20.81 2.78 15.98
N SER A 385 19.84 3.29 15.22
CA SER A 385 18.54 3.69 15.76
C SER A 385 17.84 2.49 16.42
N LYS A 386 17.81 1.33 15.77
CA LYS A 386 17.21 0.10 16.33
C LYS A 386 17.84 -0.30 17.67
N TRP A 387 19.16 -0.31 17.77
CA TRP A 387 19.88 -0.61 19.01
C TRP A 387 19.63 0.42 20.11
N LYS A 388 19.60 1.71 19.77
CA LYS A 388 19.19 2.78 20.69
C LYS A 388 17.77 2.56 21.23
N LYS A 389 16.81 2.18 20.38
CA LYS A 389 15.43 1.89 20.84
C LYS A 389 15.40 0.72 21.82
N MET A 390 16.14 -0.36 21.55
CA MET A 390 16.26 -1.48 22.48
C MET A 390 16.95 -1.07 23.80
N ARG A 391 18.00 -0.27 23.75
CA ARG A 391 18.66 0.28 24.94
C ARG A 391 17.73 1.15 25.78
N TYR A 392 16.91 1.97 25.13
CA TYR A 392 15.90 2.79 25.79
C TYR A 392 14.90 1.94 26.57
N GLU A 393 14.38 0.86 25.97
CA GLU A 393 13.48 -0.08 26.65
C GLU A 393 14.15 -0.73 27.88
N ALA A 394 15.43 -1.09 27.79
CA ALA A 394 16.17 -1.60 28.94
C ALA A 394 16.30 -0.55 30.06
N TYR A 395 16.57 0.72 29.72
CA TYR A 395 16.56 1.82 30.70
C TYR A 395 15.19 1.98 31.38
N LYS A 396 14.09 1.83 30.63
CA LYS A 396 12.72 1.86 31.16
C LYS A 396 12.48 0.75 32.18
N LYS A 397 12.90 -0.48 31.87
CA LYS A 397 12.78 -1.63 32.78
C LYS A 397 13.60 -1.48 34.06
N LEU A 398 14.76 -0.82 33.99
CA LEU A 398 15.61 -0.51 35.16
C LEU A 398 15.24 0.82 35.86
N SER A 399 14.22 1.53 35.39
CA SER A 399 13.84 2.84 35.91
C SER A 399 14.97 3.90 35.91
N LEU A 400 15.90 3.80 34.94
CA LEU A 400 17.01 4.74 34.76
C LEU A 400 16.52 6.00 34.05
N LYS A 401 15.92 6.93 34.81
CA LYS A 401 15.19 8.08 34.25
C LYS A 401 16.09 9.12 33.58
N GLU A 402 17.30 9.35 34.08
CA GLU A 402 18.21 10.35 33.51
C GLU A 402 18.72 9.91 32.13
N GLU A 403 19.00 8.61 32.00
CA GLU A 403 19.47 7.92 30.81
C GLU A 403 18.35 7.84 29.76
N GLN A 404 17.12 7.52 30.19
CA GLN A 404 15.93 7.61 29.34
C GLN A 404 15.76 9.02 28.78
N MET A 405 15.83 10.06 29.63
CA MET A 405 15.65 11.45 29.19
C MET A 405 16.68 11.85 28.11
N LYS A 406 17.95 11.47 28.31
CA LYS A 406 19.02 11.76 27.34
C LYS A 406 18.79 11.03 26.02
N LEU A 407 18.51 9.74 26.07
CA LEU A 407 18.38 8.90 24.88
C LEU A 407 17.08 9.16 24.11
N ALA A 408 15.95 9.39 24.79
CA ALA A 408 14.70 9.77 24.14
C ALA A 408 14.84 11.10 23.40
N LYS A 409 15.58 12.07 23.97
CA LYS A 409 15.87 13.33 23.29
C LYS A 409 16.72 13.12 22.03
N GLU A 410 17.75 12.28 22.10
CA GLU A 410 18.55 11.92 20.94
C GLU A 410 17.69 11.26 19.84
N LEU A 411 16.88 10.26 20.21
CA LEU A 411 15.99 9.56 19.28
C LEU A 411 14.94 10.49 18.64
N LEU A 412 14.39 11.43 19.41
CA LEU A 412 13.48 12.46 18.92
C LEU A 412 14.16 13.33 17.85
N PHE A 413 15.40 13.76 18.07
CA PHE A 413 16.15 14.59 17.12
C PHE A 413 16.54 13.80 15.86
N ASP A 414 16.72 12.48 15.99
CA ASP A 414 16.91 11.54 14.89
C ASP A 414 15.61 11.25 14.10
N GLY A 415 14.49 11.89 14.43
CA GLY A 415 13.23 11.80 13.67
C GLY A 415 12.16 10.88 14.28
N ASN A 416 12.39 10.30 15.45
CA ASN A 416 11.47 9.37 16.11
C ASN A 416 10.52 10.14 17.05
N PHE A 417 9.43 10.68 16.47
CA PHE A 417 8.50 11.56 17.18
C PHE A 417 7.85 10.93 18.41
N GLU A 418 7.70 9.60 18.44
CA GLU A 418 7.12 8.86 19.58
C GLU A 418 7.84 9.18 20.90
N TYR A 419 9.14 9.46 20.84
CA TYR A 419 9.95 9.78 22.03
C TYR A 419 9.63 11.16 22.62
N TYR A 420 8.92 12.05 21.92
CA TYR A 420 8.41 13.27 22.53
C TYR A 420 7.39 12.98 23.64
N ARG A 421 6.50 12.02 23.41
CA ARG A 421 5.49 11.62 24.41
C ARG A 421 6.14 10.95 25.61
N GLU A 422 7.11 10.08 25.37
CA GLU A 422 7.93 9.48 26.43
C GLU A 422 8.66 10.54 27.27
N LEU A 423 9.26 11.55 26.64
CA LEU A 423 9.89 12.67 27.37
C LEU A 423 8.87 13.39 28.27
N LYS A 424 7.64 13.64 27.80
CA LYS A 424 6.59 14.29 28.59
C LYS A 424 6.23 13.54 29.86
N GLU A 425 6.24 12.21 29.82
CA GLU A 425 5.96 11.35 30.98
C GLU A 425 7.11 11.35 32.00
N LEU A 426 8.35 11.51 31.55
CA LEU A 426 9.55 11.51 32.39
C LEU A 426 9.79 12.84 33.13
N ILE A 427 9.16 13.94 32.69
CA ILE A 427 9.32 15.26 33.31
C ILE A 427 8.68 15.29 34.70
N THR A 428 9.51 15.51 35.71
CA THR A 428 9.10 15.77 37.10
C THR A 428 9.10 17.25 37.47
N GLY A 429 9.67 18.12 36.61
CA GLY A 429 9.77 19.57 36.78
C GLY A 429 8.72 20.36 35.99
N ASP A 430 9.01 21.63 35.72
CA ASP A 430 8.13 22.49 34.93
C ASP A 430 8.10 22.05 33.45
N ARG A 431 6.94 21.56 33.03
CA ARG A 431 6.70 21.11 31.65
C ARG A 431 6.80 22.25 30.64
N ALA A 432 6.40 23.46 31.01
CA ALA A 432 6.47 24.63 30.14
C ALA A 432 7.93 25.05 29.91
N GLU A 433 8.75 25.01 30.96
CA GLU A 433 10.19 25.28 30.84
C GLU A 433 10.88 24.23 29.94
N PHE A 434 10.60 22.95 30.18
CA PHE A 434 11.13 21.87 29.34
C PHE A 434 10.74 22.03 27.87
N TYR A 435 9.45 22.26 27.62
CA TYR A 435 8.94 22.48 26.26
C TYR A 435 9.65 23.65 25.58
N ASN A 436 9.76 24.79 26.26
CA ASN A 436 10.42 25.97 25.69
C ASN A 436 11.90 25.71 25.37
N ASN A 437 12.62 25.01 26.26
CA ASN A 437 14.01 24.64 26.01
C ASN A 437 14.13 23.68 24.82
N LEU A 438 13.34 22.61 24.80
CA LEU A 438 13.32 21.62 23.71
C LEU A 438 12.99 22.28 22.37
N LYS A 439 11.98 23.16 22.37
CA LYS A 439 11.56 23.95 21.21
C LYS A 439 12.72 24.78 20.64
N GLN A 440 13.46 25.49 21.50
CA GLN A 440 14.61 26.29 21.07
C GLN A 440 15.74 25.42 20.53
N GLU A 441 15.98 24.26 21.12
CA GLU A 441 16.97 23.33 20.60
C GLU A 441 16.59 22.77 19.23
N LEU A 442 15.33 22.38 19.03
CA LEU A 442 14.82 21.90 17.74
C LEU A 442 14.88 22.99 16.65
N LYS A 443 14.58 24.25 16.97
CA LYS A 443 14.75 25.38 16.04
C LYS A 443 16.18 25.54 15.55
N ASN A 444 17.14 25.33 16.44
CA ASN A 444 18.57 25.49 16.15
C ASN A 444 19.22 24.21 15.59
N TYR A 445 18.50 23.09 15.60
CA TYR A 445 19.01 21.82 15.12
C TYR A 445 19.07 21.77 13.60
N LYS A 446 20.28 21.55 13.06
CA LYS A 446 20.54 21.54 11.62
C LYS A 446 20.35 20.17 10.97
N GLY A 447 19.93 19.16 11.72
CA GLY A 447 19.68 17.82 11.18
C GLY A 447 18.48 17.78 10.24
N TRP A 448 18.46 16.80 9.34
CA TRP A 448 17.46 16.69 8.28
C TRP A 448 16.02 16.61 8.81
N HIS A 449 15.84 15.98 9.99
CA HIS A 449 14.55 15.80 10.65
C HIS A 449 14.12 16.98 11.54
N GLY A 450 15.00 17.94 11.83
CA GLY A 450 14.76 18.97 12.86
C GLY A 450 13.51 19.81 12.62
N LYS A 451 13.27 20.22 11.37
CA LYS A 451 12.10 21.03 11.00
C LYS A 451 10.79 20.25 11.11
N ASP A 452 10.79 18.99 10.69
CA ASP A 452 9.60 18.13 10.75
C ASP A 452 9.23 17.81 12.20
N ILE A 453 10.23 17.46 13.01
CA ILE A 453 10.03 17.19 14.44
C ILE A 453 9.60 18.44 15.19
N TYR A 454 10.22 19.59 14.91
CA TYR A 454 9.78 20.88 15.44
C TYR A 454 8.30 21.13 15.16
N LEU A 455 7.87 20.96 13.91
CA LEU A 455 6.48 21.16 13.50
C LEU A 455 5.53 20.20 14.23
N LYS A 456 5.89 18.91 14.32
CA LYS A 456 5.09 17.92 15.06
C LYS A 456 4.97 18.26 16.55
N VAL A 457 6.05 18.73 17.17
CA VAL A 457 6.08 19.12 18.59
C VAL A 457 5.18 20.34 18.86
N ILE A 458 5.25 21.40 18.04
CA ILE A 458 4.38 22.58 18.22
C ILE A 458 2.90 22.25 17.97
N LEU A 459 2.61 21.32 17.05
CA LEU A 459 1.25 20.87 16.77
C LEU A 459 0.68 20.05 17.93
N GLU A 460 1.45 19.14 18.53
CA GLU A 460 1.03 18.33 19.68
C GLU A 460 0.79 19.20 20.93
N GLU A 461 1.56 20.28 21.13
CA GLU A 461 1.32 21.24 22.23
C GLU A 461 0.29 22.32 21.91
N ASN A 462 -0.24 22.36 20.69
CA ASN A 462 -1.13 23.42 20.22
C ASN A 462 -0.52 24.83 20.42
N ASP A 463 0.78 24.98 20.21
CA ASP A 463 1.49 26.28 20.26
C ASP A 463 1.20 27.08 18.99
N LEU A 464 0.04 27.75 19.00
CA LEU A 464 -0.45 28.52 17.86
C LEU A 464 0.46 29.70 17.51
N ASP A 465 1.15 30.30 18.49
CA ASP A 465 2.06 31.43 18.25
C ASP A 465 3.23 30.97 17.36
N GLU A 466 3.83 29.83 17.69
CA GLU A 466 4.94 29.26 16.93
C GLU A 466 4.53 28.66 15.60
N LEU A 467 3.33 28.09 15.53
CA LEU A 467 2.76 27.60 14.27
C LEU A 467 2.52 28.77 13.30
N MET A 468 2.08 29.93 13.81
CA MET A 468 1.90 31.12 12.99
C MET A 468 3.24 31.63 12.42
N GLU A 469 4.30 31.68 13.23
CA GLU A 469 5.65 32.03 12.75
C GLU A 469 6.17 31.04 11.71
N PHE A 470 6.00 29.74 11.94
CA PHE A 470 6.37 28.71 10.96
C PHE A 470 5.68 28.91 9.60
N VAL A 471 4.38 29.23 9.62
CA VAL A 471 3.58 29.45 8.42
C VAL A 471 3.94 30.77 7.72
N LYS A 472 4.34 31.83 8.45
CA LYS A 472 4.86 33.08 7.85
C LYS A 472 6.13 32.84 7.03
N GLU A 473 7.02 31.98 7.53
CA GLU A 473 8.24 31.56 6.83
C GLU A 473 7.93 30.62 5.66
N ASN A 474 6.86 29.81 5.76
CA ASN A 474 6.47 28.81 4.76
C ASN A 474 5.02 29.01 4.26
N PRO A 475 4.74 30.08 3.47
CA PRO A 475 3.36 30.43 3.09
C PRO A 475 2.60 29.32 2.38
N THR A 476 3.29 28.41 1.68
CA THR A 476 2.66 27.28 0.97
C THR A 476 1.94 26.30 1.89
N ARG A 477 2.23 26.33 3.19
CA ARG A 477 1.61 25.47 4.21
C ARG A 477 0.36 26.10 4.85
N ILE A 478 0.00 27.34 4.49
CA ILE A 478 -1.14 28.05 5.10
C ILE A 478 -2.46 27.29 4.96
N GLU A 479 -2.69 26.59 3.85
CA GLU A 479 -3.94 25.85 3.63
C GLU A 479 -4.10 24.68 4.61
N GLU A 480 -3.00 24.11 5.10
CA GLU A 480 -3.01 23.00 6.07
C GLU A 480 -3.36 23.47 7.49
N TYR A 481 -3.01 24.72 7.85
CA TYR A 481 -3.07 25.21 9.23
C TYR A 481 -4.02 26.40 9.45
N ALA A 482 -4.61 26.97 8.38
CA ALA A 482 -5.47 28.14 8.47
C ALA A 482 -6.62 27.96 9.44
N ASP A 483 -7.27 26.78 9.47
CA ASP A 483 -8.40 26.54 10.36
C ASP A 483 -8.03 26.50 11.84
N LYS A 484 -6.81 26.05 12.18
CA LYS A 484 -6.29 26.09 13.56
C LYS A 484 -5.87 27.50 13.98
N LEU A 485 -5.45 28.33 13.03
CA LEU A 485 -4.88 29.65 13.29
C LEU A 485 -5.91 30.80 13.20
N LYS A 486 -6.98 30.64 12.42
CA LYS A 486 -7.93 31.73 12.09
C LYS A 486 -8.60 32.37 13.30
N ASP A 487 -8.82 31.62 14.38
CA ASP A 487 -9.52 32.12 15.56
C ASP A 487 -8.65 33.08 16.38
N LYS A 488 -7.33 32.82 16.44
CA LYS A 488 -6.37 33.65 17.19
C LYS A 488 -5.65 34.68 16.32
N PHE A 489 -5.37 34.35 15.05
CA PHE A 489 -4.49 35.11 14.15
C PHE A 489 -5.13 35.44 12.81
N LYS A 490 -6.43 35.77 12.79
CA LYS A 490 -7.21 36.00 11.57
C LYS A 490 -6.50 36.88 10.54
N ASP A 491 -6.04 38.05 10.93
CA ASP A 491 -5.41 39.01 10.02
C ASP A 491 -4.08 38.49 9.47
N GLU A 492 -3.26 37.84 10.30
CA GLU A 492 -1.98 37.28 9.89
C GLU A 492 -2.15 36.09 8.94
N VAL A 493 -3.12 35.21 9.22
CA VAL A 493 -3.53 34.11 8.34
C VAL A 493 -3.92 34.66 6.97
N ILE A 494 -4.77 35.69 6.93
CA ILE A 494 -5.22 36.33 5.69
C ILE A 494 -4.01 36.86 4.89
N GLU A 495 -3.06 37.53 5.53
CA GLU A 495 -1.88 38.08 4.85
C GLU A 495 -0.93 37.00 4.32
N VAL A 496 -0.69 35.93 5.09
CA VAL A 496 0.13 34.81 4.61
C VAL A 496 -0.56 34.07 3.46
N TYR A 497 -1.88 33.90 3.52
CA TYR A 497 -2.65 33.30 2.43
C TYR A 497 -2.55 34.14 1.15
N LYS A 498 -2.64 35.48 1.24
CA LYS A 498 -2.40 36.37 0.10
C LYS A 498 -1.00 36.19 -0.46
N LYS A 499 0.03 36.07 0.39
CA LYS A 499 1.42 35.81 -0.03
C LYS A 499 1.54 34.48 -0.78
N TYR A 500 0.88 33.42 -0.29
CA TYR A 500 0.84 32.12 -0.97
C TYR A 500 0.18 32.20 -2.35
N ILE A 501 -0.99 32.84 -2.44
CA ILE A 501 -1.69 33.04 -3.72
C ILE A 501 -0.80 33.77 -4.73
N LYS A 502 -0.09 34.82 -4.30
CA LYS A 502 0.84 35.57 -5.16
C LYS A 502 2.02 34.72 -5.62
N LEU A 503 2.59 33.88 -4.74
CA LEU A 503 3.65 32.94 -5.09
C LEU A 503 3.17 31.93 -6.14
N ALA A 504 2.03 31.26 -5.90
CA ALA A 504 1.46 30.29 -6.83
C ALA A 504 1.08 30.93 -8.18
N ALA A 505 0.54 32.15 -8.18
CA ALA A 505 0.24 32.89 -9.40
C ALA A 505 1.52 33.23 -10.18
N SER A 506 2.61 33.60 -9.50
CA SER A 506 3.87 33.97 -10.17
C SER A 506 4.56 32.79 -10.86
N SER A 507 4.50 31.60 -10.25
CA SER A 507 5.11 30.37 -10.78
C SER A 507 4.23 29.66 -11.82
N SER A 508 2.95 30.02 -11.93
CA SER A 508 2.03 29.42 -12.91
C SER A 508 2.40 29.76 -14.36
N SER A 509 2.36 28.76 -15.25
CA SER A 509 2.75 28.91 -16.66
C SER A 509 1.74 28.35 -17.66
N ASN A 510 0.90 27.40 -17.24
CA ASN A 510 -0.07 26.72 -18.09
C ASN A 510 -1.49 26.77 -17.47
N ARG A 511 -2.48 26.31 -18.23
CA ARG A 511 -3.89 26.36 -17.82
C ARG A 511 -4.18 25.53 -16.57
N LYS A 512 -3.51 24.38 -16.40
CA LYS A 512 -3.64 23.53 -15.21
C LYS A 512 -3.13 24.25 -13.97
N ASP A 513 -2.03 24.98 -14.07
CA ASP A 513 -1.52 25.80 -12.95
C ASP A 513 -2.46 26.96 -12.61
N TYR A 514 -3.06 27.62 -13.61
CA TYR A 514 -4.05 28.67 -13.37
C TYR A 514 -5.28 28.14 -12.62
N GLN A 515 -5.76 26.95 -13.00
CA GLN A 515 -6.86 26.28 -12.30
C GLN A 515 -6.50 25.97 -10.84
N LYS A 516 -5.26 25.54 -10.55
CA LYS A 516 -4.79 25.36 -9.17
C LYS A 516 -4.86 26.65 -8.36
N VAL A 517 -4.41 27.78 -8.93
CA VAL A 517 -4.52 29.11 -8.28
C VAL A 517 -5.98 29.47 -7.99
N CYS A 518 -6.89 29.18 -8.92
CA CYS A 518 -8.32 29.40 -8.72
C CYS A 518 -8.88 28.52 -7.57
N GLY A 519 -8.39 27.28 -7.43
CA GLY A 519 -8.70 26.43 -6.29
C GLY A 519 -8.27 27.04 -4.95
N ILE A 520 -7.04 27.54 -4.88
CA ILE A 520 -6.52 28.25 -3.69
C ILE A 520 -7.39 29.47 -3.36
N LEU A 521 -7.77 30.27 -4.36
CA LEU A 521 -8.64 31.43 -4.18
C LEU A 521 -10.03 31.07 -3.63
N LYS A 522 -10.60 29.93 -4.03
CA LYS A 522 -11.87 29.44 -3.49
C LYS A 522 -11.75 29.07 -2.02
N ARG A 523 -10.66 28.40 -1.61
CA ARG A 523 -10.42 28.08 -0.19
C ARG A 523 -10.12 29.33 0.63
N TYR A 524 -9.37 30.29 0.08
CA TYR A 524 -9.16 31.59 0.70
C TYR A 524 -10.46 32.32 1.04
N LYS A 525 -11.50 32.21 0.19
CA LYS A 525 -12.84 32.79 0.46
C LYS A 525 -13.43 32.31 1.78
N LYS A 526 -13.28 31.01 2.10
CA LYS A 526 -13.81 30.41 3.33
C LYS A 526 -13.19 31.04 4.58
N VAL A 527 -11.93 31.48 4.50
CA VAL A 527 -11.17 32.05 5.63
C VAL A 527 -11.30 33.57 5.71
N ALA A 528 -11.10 34.27 4.59
CA ALA A 528 -10.99 35.73 4.53
C ALA A 528 -12.29 36.46 4.15
N GLY A 529 -13.30 35.72 3.71
CA GLY A 529 -14.56 36.25 3.19
C GLY A 529 -14.51 36.69 1.72
N GLU A 530 -15.69 36.86 1.14
CA GLU A 530 -15.87 37.17 -0.28
C GLU A 530 -15.26 38.52 -0.69
N GLN A 531 -15.32 39.52 0.19
CA GLN A 531 -14.77 40.85 -0.10
C GLN A 531 -13.25 40.80 -0.29
N SER A 532 -12.53 40.16 0.64
CA SER A 532 -11.07 39.97 0.56
C SER A 532 -10.65 39.16 -0.67
N GLN A 533 -11.46 38.16 -1.04
CA GLN A 533 -11.24 37.35 -2.25
C GLN A 533 -11.35 38.21 -3.53
N LYS A 534 -12.38 39.05 -3.64
CA LYS A 534 -12.55 39.95 -4.80
C LYS A 534 -11.39 40.94 -4.93
N GLU A 535 -10.85 41.44 -3.82
CA GLU A 535 -9.71 42.35 -3.84
C GLU A 535 -8.46 41.71 -4.44
N ILE A 536 -8.10 40.49 -4.01
CA ILE A 536 -6.92 39.80 -4.54
C ILE A 536 -7.13 39.32 -5.99
N ILE A 537 -8.34 38.89 -6.38
CA ILE A 537 -8.66 38.56 -7.78
C ILE A 537 -8.42 39.79 -8.67
N ASN A 538 -8.95 40.95 -8.27
CA ASN A 538 -8.75 42.20 -9.00
C ASN A 538 -7.26 42.60 -9.07
N GLU A 539 -6.49 42.38 -8.01
CA GLU A 539 -5.05 42.60 -8.01
C GLU A 539 -4.34 41.68 -9.03
N LEU A 540 -4.64 40.38 -9.01
CA LEU A 540 -4.05 39.40 -9.94
C LEU A 540 -4.42 39.68 -11.40
N MET A 541 -5.68 40.04 -11.69
CA MET A 541 -6.12 40.41 -13.04
C MET A 541 -5.35 41.63 -13.58
N ARG A 542 -5.05 42.62 -12.71
CA ARG A 542 -4.25 43.79 -13.09
C ARG A 542 -2.78 43.44 -13.32
N LEU A 543 -2.19 42.62 -12.44
CA LEU A 543 -0.78 42.21 -12.52
C LEU A 543 -0.50 41.32 -13.74
N TYR A 544 -1.39 40.36 -14.02
CA TYR A 544 -1.21 39.35 -15.08
C TYR A 544 -2.06 39.64 -16.33
N LYS A 545 -2.36 40.91 -16.63
CA LYS A 545 -3.15 41.34 -17.80
C LYS A 545 -2.69 40.81 -19.16
N LYS A 546 -1.41 40.38 -19.27
CA LYS A 546 -0.80 39.80 -20.48
C LYS A 546 -0.96 38.27 -20.57
N ARG A 547 -1.70 37.63 -19.66
CA ARG A 547 -1.98 36.18 -19.65
C ARG A 547 -3.48 35.94 -19.85
N PRO A 548 -4.03 36.00 -21.09
CA PRO A 548 -5.47 35.92 -21.32
C PRO A 548 -6.13 34.66 -20.76
N ALA A 549 -5.46 33.51 -20.87
CA ALA A 549 -5.95 32.25 -20.31
C ALA A 549 -6.07 32.29 -18.78
N PHE A 550 -5.18 33.00 -18.08
CA PHE A 550 -5.27 33.14 -16.62
C PHE A 550 -6.43 34.06 -16.22
N ILE A 551 -6.63 35.14 -16.97
CA ILE A 551 -7.76 36.07 -16.76
C ILE A 551 -9.10 35.34 -16.97
N ASP A 552 -9.20 34.51 -18.01
CA ASP A 552 -10.36 33.65 -18.27
C ASP A 552 -10.67 32.76 -17.06
N GLU A 553 -9.67 32.04 -16.53
CA GLU A 553 -9.87 31.20 -15.34
C GLU A 553 -10.28 32.01 -14.09
N LEU A 554 -9.65 33.16 -13.83
CA LEU A 554 -9.99 34.03 -12.70
C LEU A 554 -11.43 34.58 -12.79
N SER A 555 -11.90 34.89 -14.01
CA SER A 555 -13.25 35.43 -14.24
C SER A 555 -14.38 34.43 -13.94
N LYS A 556 -14.07 33.13 -13.88
CA LYS A 556 -15.02 32.07 -13.57
C LYS A 556 -15.24 31.88 -12.06
N ILE A 557 -14.43 32.52 -11.22
CA ILE A 557 -14.55 32.43 -9.77
C ILE A 557 -15.69 33.36 -9.29
N LYS A 558 -16.67 32.79 -8.57
CA LYS A 558 -17.82 33.51 -8.01
C LYS A 558 -17.69 33.71 -6.49
#